data_AF-A0A078MGB8-F1
#
_entry.id   AF-A0A078MGB8-F1
#
_cell.length_a   1.000
_cell.length_b   1.000
_cell.length_c   1.000
_cell.angle_alpha   90.00
_cell.angle_beta   90.00
_cell.angle_gamma   90.00
#
_symmetry.space_group_name_H-M   'P 1'
#
loop_
_entity.id
_entity.type
_entity.pdbx_description
1 polymer ?
#
loop_
_entity_poly.entity_id
_entity_poly.type
_entity_poly.pdbx_seq_one_letter_code
_entity_poly.pdbx_strand_id
1 'polypeptide(L)'
;MYNYRFQQILTIREQEKNETEMAYKDATKAFEDVATKLYDLLKKKEDLIDYQQQRLKIGASIDEVHHYARFIDSLEKTIADAQQKVIQARAKMQWYEEKLLEKNLEVRKFEKMREKDQERFKEEQSRIEMNFLDEVSLQTYNKKGNR
;
A
#
# COMPACT_ATOMS: atom_id res chain seq x y z
N MET A 1 23.40 24.98 12.19
CA MET A 1 22.12 24.39 11.73
C MET A 1 22.36 22.91 11.48
N TYR A 2 21.48 22.03 11.97
CA TYR A 2 21.62 20.57 11.84
C TYR A 2 21.34 20.11 10.41
N ASN A 3 22.20 19.24 9.87
CA ASN A 3 22.02 18.66 8.54
C ASN A 3 22.24 17.15 8.63
N TYR A 4 21.21 16.37 8.28
CA TYR A 4 21.32 14.93 8.25
C TYR A 4 22.06 14.46 6.99
N ARG A 5 23.16 13.72 7.16
CA ARG A 5 24.03 13.28 6.04
C ARG A 5 23.29 12.47 4.96
N PHE A 6 22.24 11.75 5.33
CA PHE A 6 21.47 10.90 4.41
C PHE A 6 20.12 11.51 4.00
N GLN A 7 19.94 12.83 4.15
CA GLN A 7 18.67 13.49 3.84
C GLN A 7 18.22 13.26 2.38
N GLN A 8 19.14 13.33 1.41
CA GLN A 8 18.81 13.08 0.00
C GLN A 8 18.36 11.63 -0.23
N ILE A 9 19.03 10.66 0.41
CA ILE A 9 18.64 9.24 0.31
C ILE A 9 17.25 9.03 0.91
N LEU A 10 16.98 9.61 2.07
CA LEU A 10 15.65 9.51 2.70
C LEU A 10 14.56 10.06 1.78
N THR A 11 14.77 11.22 1.17
CA THR A 11 13.82 11.81 0.21
C THR A 11 13.56 10.90 -1.00
N ILE A 12 14.60 10.30 -1.59
CA ILE A 12 14.43 9.35 -2.69
C ILE A 12 13.62 8.13 -2.24
N ARG A 13 13.89 7.58 -1.05
CA ARG A 13 13.15 6.43 -0.51
C ARG A 13 11.68 6.75 -0.21
N GLU A 14 11.41 7.95 0.30
CA GLU A 14 10.03 8.43 0.49
C GLU A 14 9.29 8.54 -0.84
N GLN A 15 9.97 9.01 -1.89
CA GLN A 15 9.40 9.09 -3.23
C GLN A 15 9.13 7.68 -3.81
N GLU A 16 10.08 6.75 -3.74
CA GLU A 16 9.89 5.35 -4.18
C GLU A 16 8.74 4.66 -3.43
N LYS A 17 8.62 4.91 -2.13
CA LYS A 17 7.50 4.42 -1.32
C LYS A 17 6.18 4.98 -1.84
N ASN A 18 6.08 6.28 -2.07
CA ASN A 18 4.86 6.92 -2.57
C ASN A 18 4.45 6.36 -3.94
N GLU A 19 5.42 6.17 -4.84
CA GLU A 19 5.18 5.55 -6.15
C GLU A 19 4.64 4.11 -6.01
N THR A 20 5.23 3.33 -5.11
CA THR A 20 4.78 1.97 -4.82
C THR A 20 3.38 1.96 -4.18
N GLU A 21 3.07 2.93 -3.32
CA GLU A 21 1.75 3.09 -2.71
C GLU A 21 0.67 3.40 -3.75
N MET A 22 0.96 4.27 -4.72
CA MET A 22 0.05 4.54 -5.83
C MET A 22 -0.18 3.28 -6.67
N ALA A 23 0.90 2.56 -7.01
CA ALA A 23 0.79 1.32 -7.79
C ALA A 23 -0.01 0.23 -7.07
N TYR A 24 0.12 0.14 -5.73
CA TYR A 24 -0.70 -0.74 -4.91
C TYR A 24 -2.18 -0.35 -4.93
N LYS A 25 -2.50 0.94 -4.82
CA LYS A 25 -3.88 1.44 -4.92
C LYS A 25 -4.50 1.12 -6.28
N ASP A 26 -3.75 1.34 -7.36
CA ASP A 26 -4.20 1.02 -8.72
C ASP A 26 -4.42 -0.50 -8.89
N ALA A 27 -3.53 -1.34 -8.36
CA ALA A 27 -3.68 -2.78 -8.41
C ALA A 27 -4.88 -3.27 -7.59
N THR A 28 -5.15 -2.63 -6.44
CA THR A 28 -6.31 -2.92 -5.58
C THR A 28 -7.60 -2.60 -6.32
N LYS A 29 -7.69 -1.40 -6.92
CA LYS A 29 -8.85 -1.00 -7.73
C LYS A 29 -9.08 -1.95 -8.91
N ALA A 30 -8.03 -2.32 -9.62
CA ALA A 30 -8.14 -3.28 -10.72
C ALA A 30 -8.64 -4.66 -10.26
N PHE A 31 -8.21 -5.12 -9.07
CA PHE A 31 -8.73 -6.34 -8.46
C PHE A 31 -10.22 -6.20 -8.10
N GLU A 32 -10.63 -5.11 -7.46
CA GLU A 32 -12.02 -4.83 -7.10
C GLU A 32 -12.94 -4.78 -8.32
N ASP A 33 -12.53 -4.11 -9.40
CA ASP A 33 -13.30 -3.99 -10.63
C ASP A 33 -13.55 -5.37 -11.26
N VAL A 34 -12.51 -6.21 -11.34
CA VAL A 34 -12.62 -7.56 -11.92
C VAL A 34 -13.41 -8.51 -10.99
N ALA A 35 -13.24 -8.40 -9.67
CA ALA A 35 -14.00 -9.17 -8.70
C ALA A 35 -15.49 -8.81 -8.73
N THR A 36 -15.83 -7.53 -8.85
CA THR A 36 -17.21 -7.05 -9.01
C THR A 36 -17.83 -7.61 -10.28
N LYS A 37 -17.10 -7.58 -11.40
CA LYS A 37 -17.56 -8.19 -12.65
C LYS A 37 -17.81 -9.69 -12.51
N LEU A 38 -16.96 -10.42 -11.80
CA LEU A 38 -17.18 -11.84 -11.52
C LEU A 38 -18.46 -12.05 -10.69
N TYR A 39 -18.66 -11.24 -9.65
CA TYR A 39 -19.87 -11.27 -8.83
C TYR A 39 -21.13 -11.08 -9.69
N ASP A 40 -21.15 -10.05 -10.55
CA ASP A 40 -22.30 -9.78 -11.42
C ASP A 40 -22.59 -10.93 -12.39
N LEU A 41 -21.55 -11.57 -12.94
CA LEU A 41 -21.71 -12.74 -13.81
C LEU A 41 -22.29 -13.95 -13.08
N LEU A 42 -21.84 -14.20 -11.85
CA LEU A 42 -22.36 -15.29 -11.00
C LEU A 42 -23.82 -15.03 -10.64
N LYS A 43 -24.16 -13.80 -10.24
CA LYS A 43 -25.54 -13.40 -9.95
C LYS A 43 -26.44 -13.56 -11.16
N LYS A 44 -25.99 -13.10 -12.34
CA LYS A 44 -26.71 -13.28 -13.59
C LYS A 44 -26.97 -14.75 -13.92
N LYS A 45 -26.02 -15.64 -13.61
CA LYS A 45 -26.18 -17.10 -13.80
C LYS A 45 -27.28 -17.63 -12.89
N GLU A 46 -27.27 -17.25 -11.62
CA GLU A 46 -28.28 -17.63 -10.64
C GLU A 46 -29.68 -17.18 -11.08
N ASP A 47 -29.84 -15.89 -11.43
CA ASP A 47 -31.10 -15.33 -11.91
C ASP A 47 -31.66 -16.07 -13.14
N LEU A 48 -30.78 -16.49 -14.06
CA LEU A 48 -31.16 -17.21 -15.27
C LEU A 48 -31.59 -18.65 -14.99
N ILE A 49 -30.93 -19.33 -14.07
CA ILE A 49 -31.31 -20.69 -13.64
C ILE A 49 -32.69 -20.64 -12.99
N ASP A 50 -32.92 -19.68 -12.11
CA ASP A 50 -34.22 -19.50 -11.45
C ASP A 50 -35.33 -19.18 -12.46
N TYR A 51 -35.07 -18.28 -13.39
CA TYR A 51 -36.01 -17.96 -14.47
C TYR A 51 -36.33 -19.20 -15.33
N GLN A 52 -35.32 -19.99 -15.70
CA GLN A 52 -35.52 -21.22 -16.46
C GLN A 52 -36.38 -22.23 -15.69
N GLN A 53 -36.12 -22.41 -14.39
CA GLN A 53 -36.93 -23.30 -13.54
C GLN A 53 -38.39 -22.85 -13.47
N GLN A 54 -38.65 -21.54 -13.40
CA GLN A 54 -40.01 -21.02 -13.42
C GLN A 54 -40.69 -21.24 -14.78
N ARG A 55 -39.99 -21.00 -15.89
CA ARG A 55 -40.52 -21.23 -17.24
C ARG A 55 -40.88 -22.70 -17.49
N LEU A 56 -40.04 -23.63 -17.04
CA LEU A 56 -40.29 -25.07 -17.19
C LEU A 56 -41.57 -25.53 -16.46
N LYS A 57 -41.98 -24.87 -15.36
CA LYS A 57 -43.23 -25.18 -14.65
C LYS A 57 -44.49 -24.81 -15.43
N ILE A 58 -44.40 -23.79 -16.30
CA ILE A 58 -45.53 -23.29 -17.10
C ILE A 58 -45.57 -23.98 -18.47
N GLY A 59 -44.42 -24.49 -18.92
CA GLY A 59 -44.21 -25.12 -20.22
C GLY A 59 -43.24 -24.30 -21.07
N ALA A 60 -42.29 -24.98 -21.71
CA ALA A 60 -41.30 -24.38 -22.61
C ALA A 60 -41.17 -25.22 -23.88
N SER A 61 -40.90 -24.57 -25.01
CA SER A 61 -40.58 -25.30 -26.23
C SER A 61 -39.19 -25.93 -26.15
N ILE A 62 -38.93 -26.97 -26.96
CA ILE A 62 -37.61 -27.59 -27.01
C ILE A 62 -36.52 -26.61 -27.47
N ASP A 63 -36.87 -25.69 -28.37
CA ASP A 63 -35.97 -24.65 -28.86
C ASP A 63 -35.59 -23.65 -27.75
N GLU A 64 -36.56 -23.25 -26.91
CA GLU A 64 -36.31 -22.40 -25.75
C GLU A 64 -35.33 -23.09 -24.78
N VAL A 65 -35.56 -24.37 -24.46
CA VAL A 65 -34.70 -25.15 -23.56
C VAL A 65 -33.26 -25.23 -24.11
N HIS A 66 -33.11 -25.51 -25.40
CA HIS A 66 -31.78 -25.56 -26.03
C HIS A 66 -31.10 -24.19 -26.06
N HIS A 67 -31.85 -23.10 -26.29
CA HIS A 67 -31.30 -21.75 -26.27
C HIS A 67 -30.74 -21.39 -24.88
N TYR A 68 -31.50 -21.66 -23.81
CA TYR A 68 -31.05 -21.40 -22.44
C TYR A 68 -29.81 -22.22 -22.08
N ALA A 69 -29.77 -23.51 -22.43
CA ALA A 69 -28.60 -24.35 -22.17
C ALA A 69 -27.33 -23.78 -22.82
N ARG A 70 -27.39 -23.39 -24.11
CA ARG A 70 -26.25 -22.77 -24.80
C ARG A 70 -25.84 -21.45 -24.17
N PHE A 71 -26.81 -20.66 -23.71
CA PHE A 71 -26.53 -19.39 -23.05
C PHE A 71 -25.82 -19.59 -21.71
N ILE A 72 -26.29 -20.53 -20.88
CA ILE A 72 -25.65 -20.91 -19.61
C ILE A 72 -24.22 -21.38 -19.87
N ASP A 73 -24.00 -22.25 -20.85
CA ASP A 73 -22.64 -22.71 -21.22
C ASP A 73 -21.72 -21.54 -21.60
N SER A 74 -22.24 -20.56 -22.35
CA SER A 74 -21.46 -19.37 -22.73
C SER A 74 -21.14 -18.48 -21.52
N LEU A 75 -22.08 -18.38 -20.58
CA LEU A 75 -21.91 -17.62 -19.35
C LEU A 75 -20.89 -18.28 -18.43
N GLU A 76 -20.90 -19.61 -18.33
CA GLU A 76 -19.92 -20.38 -17.56
C GLU A 76 -18.50 -20.20 -18.09
N LYS A 77 -18.31 -20.20 -19.41
CA LYS A 77 -17.00 -19.89 -20.01
C LYS A 77 -16.53 -18.47 -19.65
N THR A 78 -17.44 -17.51 -19.71
CA THR A 78 -17.15 -16.11 -19.33
C THR A 78 -16.81 -15.98 -17.85
N ILE A 79 -17.49 -16.72 -16.97
CA ILE A 79 -17.20 -16.78 -15.54
C ILE A 79 -15.82 -17.38 -15.30
N ALA A 80 -15.46 -18.49 -15.97
CA ALA A 80 -14.15 -19.11 -15.84
C ALA A 80 -13.02 -18.13 -16.21
N ASP A 81 -13.18 -17.39 -17.32
CA ASP A 81 -12.23 -16.35 -17.72
C ASP A 81 -12.13 -15.22 -16.69
N ALA A 82 -13.28 -14.78 -16.14
CA ALA A 82 -13.30 -13.75 -15.10
C ALA A 82 -12.60 -14.23 -13.82
N GLN A 83 -12.81 -15.48 -13.40
CA GLN A 83 -12.13 -16.08 -12.25
C GLN A 83 -10.61 -16.09 -12.43
N GLN A 84 -10.10 -16.46 -13.61
CA GLN A 84 -8.67 -16.40 -13.90
C GLN A 84 -8.13 -14.97 -13.79
N LYS A 85 -8.87 -13.99 -14.32
CA LYS A 85 -8.49 -12.57 -14.19
C LYS A 85 -8.49 -12.08 -12.74
N VAL A 86 -9.44 -12.52 -11.92
CA VAL A 86 -9.46 -12.20 -10.47
C VAL A 86 -8.20 -12.76 -9.80
N ILE A 87 -7.83 -14.01 -10.09
CA ILE A 87 -6.62 -14.62 -9.52
C ILE A 87 -5.36 -13.82 -9.90
N GLN A 88 -5.24 -13.46 -11.18
CA GLN A 88 -4.11 -12.66 -11.67
C GLN A 88 -4.06 -11.27 -11.04
N ALA A 89 -5.20 -10.57 -10.97
CA ALA A 89 -5.30 -9.25 -10.36
C ALA A 89 -4.97 -9.29 -8.87
N ARG A 90 -5.43 -10.33 -8.16
CA ARG A 90 -5.11 -10.55 -6.74
C ARG A 90 -3.63 -10.77 -6.52
N ALA A 91 -3.00 -11.63 -7.32
CA ALA A 91 -1.57 -11.89 -7.22
C ALA A 91 -0.75 -10.61 -7.47
N LYS A 92 -1.15 -9.80 -8.46
CA LYS A 92 -0.51 -8.49 -8.73
C LYS A 92 -0.68 -7.53 -7.55
N MET A 93 -1.88 -7.44 -6.98
CA MET A 93 -2.16 -6.61 -5.80
C MET A 93 -1.28 -7.02 -4.61
N GLN A 94 -1.21 -8.33 -4.30
CA GLN A 94 -0.39 -8.86 -3.21
C GLN A 94 1.11 -8.59 -3.42
N TRP A 95 1.58 -8.70 -4.66
CA TRP A 95 2.98 -8.36 -4.97
C TRP A 95 3.31 -6.90 -4.67
N TYR A 96 2.43 -5.95 -5.02
CA TYR A 96 2.63 -4.54 -4.67
C TYR A 96 2.50 -4.29 -3.16
N GLU A 97 1.65 -5.04 -2.46
CA GLU A 97 1.52 -4.98 -1.00
C GLU A 97 2.84 -5.32 -0.31
N GLU A 98 3.45 -6.44 -0.70
CA GLU A 98 4.75 -6.89 -0.19
C GLU A 98 5.84 -5.86 -0.49
N LYS A 99 5.88 -5.32 -1.72
CA LYS A 99 6.84 -4.28 -2.11
C LYS A 99 6.66 -2.99 -1.30
N LEU A 100 5.42 -2.59 -1.05
CA LEU A 100 5.14 -1.41 -0.24
C LEU A 100 5.61 -1.62 1.21
N LEU A 101 5.46 -2.82 1.75
CA LEU A 101 5.95 -3.16 3.10
C LEU A 101 7.49 -3.08 3.17
N GLU A 102 8.20 -3.62 2.18
CA GLU A 102 9.66 -3.49 2.07
C GLU A 102 10.09 -2.01 2.05
N LYS A 103 9.45 -1.17 1.21
CA LYS A 103 9.76 0.26 1.09
C LYS A 103 9.46 1.05 2.35
N ASN A 104 8.35 0.76 3.02
CA ASN A 104 8.04 1.34 4.32
C ASN A 104 9.14 1.04 5.34
N LEU A 105 9.61 -0.21 5.38
CA LEU A 105 10.66 -0.62 6.31
C LEU A 105 12.00 0.07 6.01
N GLU A 106 12.35 0.27 4.73
CA GLU A 106 13.52 1.05 4.32
C GLU A 106 13.44 2.50 4.81
N VAL A 107 12.33 3.20 4.56
CA VAL A 107 12.13 4.59 5.02
C VAL A 107 12.24 4.68 6.55
N ARG A 108 11.58 3.79 7.28
CA ARG A 108 11.63 3.74 8.75
C ARG A 108 13.05 3.59 9.30
N LYS A 109 13.91 2.81 8.64
CA LYS A 109 15.32 2.68 9.03
C LYS A 109 16.04 4.03 8.95
N PHE A 110 15.86 4.78 7.86
CA PHE A 110 16.50 6.08 7.67
C PHE A 110 15.94 7.15 8.61
N GLU A 111 14.62 7.14 8.87
CA GLU A 111 14.00 8.00 9.88
C GLU A 111 14.62 7.76 11.26
N LYS A 112 14.74 6.48 11.67
CA LYS A 112 15.32 6.14 12.98
C LYS A 112 16.79 6.51 13.09
N MET A 113 17.54 6.37 12.01
CA MET A 113 18.93 6.83 11.95
C MET A 113 19.03 8.35 12.08
N ARG A 114 18.13 9.11 11.43
CA ARG A 114 18.06 10.57 11.55
C ARG A 114 17.74 11.01 12.98
N GLU A 115 16.77 10.37 13.64
CA GLU A 115 16.43 10.66 15.04
C GLU A 115 17.65 10.52 15.96
N LYS A 116 18.35 9.39 15.88
CA LYS A 116 19.57 9.12 16.68
C LYS A 116 20.72 10.07 16.36
N ASP A 117 20.85 10.48 15.11
CA ASP A 117 21.86 11.44 14.67
C ASP A 117 21.56 12.84 15.22
N GLN A 118 20.30 13.25 15.20
CA GLN A 118 19.84 14.52 15.76
C GLN A 118 19.98 14.57 17.28
N GLU A 119 19.70 13.46 17.97
CA GLU A 119 19.91 13.33 19.43
C GLU A 119 21.39 13.53 19.78
N ARG A 120 22.29 12.81 19.12
CA ARG A 120 23.74 12.98 19.30
C ARG A 120 24.23 14.39 19.00
N PHE A 121 23.68 15.02 17.96
CA PHE A 121 24.00 16.41 17.65
C PHE A 121 23.61 17.35 18.80
N LYS A 122 22.41 17.18 19.38
CA LYS A 122 21.95 17.98 20.52
C LYS A 122 22.80 17.78 21.78
N GLU A 123 23.17 16.53 22.07
CA GLU A 123 24.07 16.20 23.18
C GLU A 123 25.44 16.87 23.01
N GLU A 124 26.00 16.83 21.80
CA GLU A 124 27.26 17.49 21.47
C GLU A 124 27.17 19.01 21.65
N GLN A 125 26.12 19.64 21.14
CA GLN A 125 25.91 21.09 21.32
C GLN A 125 25.78 21.46 22.80
N SER A 126 25.05 20.67 23.59
CA SER A 126 24.88 20.90 25.02
C SER A 126 26.22 20.77 25.77
N ARG A 127 27.06 19.81 25.38
CA ARG A 127 28.40 19.64 25.95
C ARG A 127 29.31 20.83 25.62
N ILE A 128 29.31 21.28 24.38
CA ILE A 128 30.09 22.45 23.94
C ILE A 128 29.64 23.70 24.71
N GLU A 129 28.33 23.92 24.85
CA GLU A 129 27.77 25.04 25.61
C GLU A 129 28.15 25.00 27.09
N MET A 130 28.06 23.83 27.73
CA MET A 130 28.46 23.65 29.13
C MET A 130 29.95 23.96 29.34
N ASN A 131 30.83 23.43 28.48
CA ASN A 131 32.26 23.72 28.54
C ASN A 131 32.56 25.21 28.37
N PHE A 132 31.84 25.88 27.46
CA PHE A 132 31.99 27.33 27.25
C PHE A 132 31.54 28.14 28.47
N LEU A 133 30.43 27.76 29.11
CA LEU A 133 29.95 28.41 30.35
C LEU A 133 30.94 28.25 31.51
N ASP A 134 31.55 27.07 31.64
CA ASP A 134 32.58 26.82 32.65
C ASP A 134 33.83 27.70 32.43
N GLU A 135 34.31 27.79 31.18
CA GLU A 135 35.44 28.66 30.82
C GLU A 135 35.16 30.15 31.14
N VAL A 136 33.99 30.65 30.76
CA VAL A 136 33.59 32.05 31.04
C VAL A 136 33.46 32.31 32.54
N SER A 137 32.96 31.33 33.30
CA SER A 137 32.83 31.42 34.75
C SER A 137 34.19 31.53 35.43
N LEU A 138 35.16 30.70 35.03
CA LEU A 138 36.54 30.76 35.53
C LEU A 138 37.22 32.09 35.21
N GLN A 139 37.07 32.59 33.98
CA GLN A 139 37.63 33.90 33.61
C GLN A 139 37.03 35.05 34.43
N THR A 140 35.71 35.01 34.68
CA THR A 140 35.01 36.04 35.45
C THR A 140 35.41 36.00 36.92
N TYR A 141 35.55 34.80 37.49
CA TYR A 141 36.04 34.62 38.87
C TYR A 141 37.46 35.16 39.04
N ASN A 142 38.38 34.78 38.15
CA ASN A 142 39.77 35.26 38.19
C ASN A 142 39.88 36.79 38.05
N LYS A 143 39.01 37.43 37.24
CA LYS A 143 38.95 38.89 37.14
C LYS A 143 38.43 39.59 38.41
N LYS A 144 37.60 38.91 39.21
CA LYS A 144 37.10 39.45 40.49
C LYS A 144 38.07 39.24 41.65
N GLY A 145 38.90 38.19 41.63
CA GLY A 145 39.92 37.92 42.66
C GLY A 145 41.20 38.76 42.55
N ASN A 146 41.44 39.40 41.40
CA ASN A 146 42.57 40.33 41.17
C ASN A 146 42.21 41.81 41.46
N ARG A 147 41.19 42.06 42.29
CA ARG A 147 40.82 43.37 42.84
C ARG A 147 40.83 43.31 44.36
#